data_AF-K1TU52-F1
#
_entry.id   AF-K1TU52-F1
#
_cell.length_a   1.000
_cell.length_b   1.000
_cell.length_c   1.000
_cell.angle_alpha   90.00
_cell.angle_beta   90.00
_cell.angle_gamma   90.00
#
_symmetry.space_group_name_H-M   'P 1'
#
loop_
_entity.id
_entity.type
_entity.pdbx_description
1 polymer ?
#
loop_
_entity_poly.entity_id
_entity_poly.type
_entity_poly.pdbx_seq_one_letter_code
_entity_poly.pdbx_strand_id
1 'polypeptide(L)'
;MEFGQPDAFTDGREPNWAMLADAGHRALADYSKALNAFCLAHPALYAPQSFAWTALDASTGVLGFTLQAGCETLLCALNTGTQAVQGFGLKPGWGSCALPL
;
A
#
# COMPACT_ATOMS: atom_id res chain seq x y z
N MET A 1 -2.26 -3.18 -16.73
CA MET A 1 -2.08 -4.40 -15.91
C MET A 1 -0.64 -4.37 -15.49
N GLU A 2 -0.38 -4.29 -14.19
CA GLU A 2 0.97 -4.23 -13.66
C GLU A 2 1.46 -5.65 -13.39
N PHE A 3 2.68 -6.00 -13.80
CA PHE A 3 3.21 -7.35 -13.62
C PHE A 3 4.72 -7.37 -13.34
N GLY A 4 5.31 -6.20 -13.06
CA GLY A 4 6.72 -6.09 -12.65
C GLY A 4 7.70 -6.45 -13.75
N GLN A 5 7.50 -5.93 -14.97
CA GLN A 5 8.50 -6.05 -16.02
C GLN A 5 9.82 -5.41 -15.57
N PRO A 6 10.96 -6.12 -15.66
CA PRO A 6 12.25 -5.60 -15.23
C PRO A 6 12.84 -4.62 -16.26
N ASP A 7 12.58 -4.85 -17.55
CA ASP A 7 13.03 -3.99 -18.62
C ASP A 7 12.35 -2.62 -18.54
N ALA A 8 13.15 -1.57 -18.71
CA ALA A 8 12.67 -0.20 -18.75
C ALA A 8 11.62 0.01 -19.85
N PHE A 9 10.70 0.94 -19.60
CA PHE A 9 9.76 1.40 -20.61
C PHE A 9 10.52 1.97 -21.82
N THR A 10 10.07 1.61 -23.02
CA THR A 10 10.57 2.14 -24.29
C THR A 10 9.37 2.61 -25.10
N ASP A 11 9.36 3.88 -25.49
CA ASP A 11 8.27 4.42 -26.29
C ASP A 11 8.14 3.70 -27.64
N GLY A 12 6.91 3.48 -28.09
CA GLY A 12 6.59 2.70 -29.29
C GLY A 12 6.83 1.19 -29.20
N ARG A 13 7.30 0.66 -28.06
CA ARG A 13 7.43 -0.78 -27.81
C ARG A 13 6.35 -1.25 -26.86
N GLU A 14 5.66 -2.34 -27.22
CA GLU A 14 4.71 -2.96 -26.32
C GLU A 14 5.39 -3.58 -25.09
N PRO A 15 4.72 -3.59 -23.92
CA PRO A 15 5.16 -4.39 -22.79
C PRO A 15 5.31 -5.87 -23.16
N ASN A 16 6.26 -6.56 -22.53
CA ASN A 16 6.52 -7.96 -22.74
C ASN A 16 5.46 -8.84 -22.06
N TRP A 17 4.29 -8.93 -22.68
CA TRP A 17 3.14 -9.70 -22.16
C TRP A 17 3.43 -11.19 -21.98
N ALA A 18 4.41 -11.74 -22.70
CA ALA A 18 4.79 -13.15 -22.58
C ALA A 18 5.27 -13.50 -21.15
N MET A 19 5.73 -12.52 -20.38
CA MET A 19 6.14 -12.71 -18.99
C MET A 19 5.00 -13.15 -18.07
N LEU A 20 3.74 -12.92 -18.44
CA LEU A 20 2.59 -13.39 -17.67
C LEU A 20 2.43 -14.92 -17.66
N ALA A 21 3.20 -15.65 -18.48
CA ALA A 21 3.31 -17.10 -18.38
C ALA A 21 4.14 -17.55 -17.16
N ASP A 22 5.01 -16.68 -16.63
CA ASP A 22 5.73 -16.92 -15.38
C ASP A 22 4.82 -16.68 -14.16
N ALA A 23 4.91 -17.59 -13.19
CA ALA A 23 4.05 -17.57 -12.02
C ALA A 23 4.28 -16.36 -11.11
N GLY A 24 5.53 -15.87 -11.01
CA GLY A 24 5.86 -14.70 -10.20
C GLY A 24 5.24 -13.42 -10.76
N HIS A 25 5.39 -13.20 -12.07
CA HIS A 25 4.77 -12.06 -12.75
C HIS A 25 3.25 -12.15 -12.75
N ARG A 26 2.68 -13.36 -12.88
CA ARG A 26 1.23 -13.56 -12.76
C ARG A 26 0.71 -13.25 -11.35
N ALA A 27 1.38 -13.73 -10.32
CA ALA A 27 1.01 -13.45 -8.93
C ALA A 27 1.04 -11.96 -8.62
N LEU A 28 2.03 -11.22 -9.15
CA LEU A 28 2.08 -9.77 -9.01
C LEU A 28 0.92 -9.08 -9.73
N ALA A 29 0.55 -9.54 -10.93
CA ALA A 29 -0.61 -8.99 -11.65
C ALA A 29 -1.93 -9.23 -10.91
N ASP A 30 -2.12 -10.42 -10.35
CA ASP A 30 -3.29 -10.75 -9.56
C ASP A 30 -3.32 -9.95 -8.24
N TYR A 31 -2.17 -9.75 -7.60
CA TYR A 31 -2.01 -8.88 -6.44
C TYR A 31 -2.38 -7.43 -6.76
N SER A 32 -1.84 -6.83 -7.82
CA SER A 32 -2.16 -5.45 -8.21
C SER A 32 -3.64 -5.28 -8.54
N LYS A 33 -4.26 -6.29 -9.17
CA LYS A 33 -5.71 -6.30 -9.42
C LYS A 33 -6.52 -6.31 -8.12
N ALA A 34 -6.16 -7.19 -7.18
CA ALA A 34 -6.81 -7.27 -5.88
C ALA A 34 -6.63 -5.98 -5.06
N LEU A 35 -5.43 -5.41 -5.08
CA LEU A 35 -5.12 -4.15 -4.39
C LEU A 35 -5.93 -2.98 -4.97
N ASN A 36 -6.06 -2.88 -6.29
CA ASN A 36 -6.88 -1.86 -6.92
C ASN A 36 -8.37 -2.00 -6.54
N ALA A 37 -8.89 -3.23 -6.52
CA ALA A 37 -10.26 -3.48 -6.08
C ALA A 37 -10.47 -3.11 -4.60
N PHE A 38 -9.51 -3.46 -3.74
CA PHE A 38 -9.50 -3.07 -2.33
C PHE A 38 -9.49 -1.55 -2.17
N CYS A 39 -8.61 -0.85 -2.91
CA CYS A 39 -8.56 0.61 -2.89
C CYS A 39 -9.93 1.23 -3.22
N LEU A 40 -10.56 0.81 -4.32
CA LEU A 40 -11.86 1.35 -4.75
C LEU A 40 -13.00 1.02 -3.77
N ALA A 41 -12.91 -0.09 -3.04
CA ALA A 41 -13.90 -0.48 -2.04
C ALA A 41 -13.81 0.34 -0.73
N HIS A 42 -12.68 1.00 -0.49
CA HIS A 42 -12.37 1.68 0.77
C HIS A 42 -12.10 3.18 0.54
N PRO A 43 -13.11 4.06 0.71
CA PRO A 43 -12.96 5.51 0.54
C PRO A 43 -11.79 6.12 1.30
N ALA A 44 -11.42 5.58 2.46
CA ALA A 44 -10.29 6.07 3.24
C ALA A 44 -8.94 5.94 2.48
N LEU A 45 -8.84 5.12 1.44
CA LEU A 45 -7.61 4.97 0.64
C LEU A 45 -7.47 5.95 -0.51
N TYR A 46 -8.57 6.37 -1.14
CA TYR A 46 -8.52 7.26 -2.33
C TYR A 46 -9.11 8.66 -2.08
N ALA A 47 -9.87 8.85 -1.01
CA ALA A 47 -10.43 10.14 -0.60
C ALA A 47 -10.40 10.29 0.94
N PRO A 48 -9.23 10.14 1.60
CA PRO A 48 -9.15 10.30 3.05
C PRO A 48 -9.48 11.73 3.47
N GLN A 49 -10.32 11.86 4.49
CA GLN A 49 -10.66 13.11 5.15
C GLN A 49 -9.71 13.42 6.30
N SER A 50 -9.13 12.39 6.91
CA SER A 50 -8.11 12.57 7.93
C SER A 50 -7.02 11.49 7.87
N PHE A 51 -5.87 11.89 8.37
CA PHE A 51 -4.69 11.05 8.56
C PHE A 51 -4.14 11.26 9.97
N ALA A 52 -3.61 10.21 10.60
CA ALA A 52 -2.86 10.33 11.85
C ALA A 52 -1.76 9.26 11.96
N TRP A 53 -0.58 9.63 12.46
CA TRP A 53 0.50 8.69 12.71
C TRP A 53 0.21 7.84 13.95
N THR A 54 0.48 6.54 13.88
CA THR A 54 0.38 5.60 15.02
C THR A 54 1.76 5.06 15.42
N ALA A 55 2.68 4.95 14.48
CA ALA A 55 4.06 4.53 14.71
C ALA A 55 5.02 5.08 13.64
N LEU A 56 6.22 5.47 14.08
CA LEU A 56 7.34 5.86 13.23
C LEU A 56 8.62 5.38 13.92
N ASP A 57 8.98 4.11 13.73
CA ASP A 57 10.13 3.48 14.39
C ASP A 57 11.23 3.16 13.38
N ALA A 58 12.22 4.04 13.32
CA ALA A 58 13.37 3.90 12.44
C ALA A 58 14.29 2.71 12.80
N SER A 59 14.23 2.20 14.03
CA SER A 59 15.09 1.09 14.46
C SER A 59 14.60 -0.26 13.94
N THR A 60 13.28 -0.42 13.82
CA THR A 60 12.63 -1.63 13.29
C THR A 60 12.19 -1.47 11.83
N GLY A 61 12.09 -0.23 11.33
CA GLY A 61 11.52 0.06 10.02
C GLY A 61 9.99 -0.04 9.98
N VAL A 62 9.33 -0.01 11.15
CA VAL A 62 7.87 -0.09 11.23
C VAL A 62 7.26 1.31 11.15
N LEU A 63 6.32 1.47 10.23
CA LEU A 63 5.49 2.64 10.06
C LEU A 63 4.05 2.25 10.33
N GLY A 64 3.31 3.12 11.01
CA GLY A 64 1.90 2.93 11.28
C GLY A 64 1.15 4.24 11.17
N PHE A 65 -0.04 4.20 10.57
CA PHE A 65 -0.93 5.35 10.50
C PHE A 65 -2.39 4.93 10.35
N THR A 66 -3.30 5.85 10.62
CA THR A 66 -4.73 5.69 10.32
C THR A 66 -5.16 6.62 9.20
N LEU A 67 -6.05 6.13 8.34
CA LEU A 67 -6.80 6.91 7.36
C LEU A 67 -8.28 6.85 7.71
N GLN A 68 -9.00 7.95 7.58
CA GLN A 68 -10.45 7.98 7.81
C GLN A 68 -11.18 8.70 6.68
N ALA A 69 -12.32 8.15 6.28
CA ALA A 69 -13.29 8.81 5.41
C ALA A 69 -14.72 8.43 5.84
N GLY A 70 -15.52 9.43 6.22
CA GLY A 70 -16.86 9.20 6.77
C GLY A 70 -16.82 8.30 8.01
N CYS A 71 -17.51 7.15 7.95
CA CYS A 71 -17.55 6.16 9.02
C CYS A 71 -16.45 5.07 8.90
N GLU A 72 -15.64 5.10 7.85
CA GLU A 72 -14.55 4.15 7.64
C GLU A 72 -13.26 4.67 8.26
N THR A 73 -12.61 3.84 9.07
CA THR A 73 -11.25 4.05 9.56
C THR A 73 -10.41 2.83 9.26
N LEU A 74 -9.27 3.04 8.59
CA LEU A 74 -8.27 2.01 8.33
C LEU A 74 -7.04 2.24 9.19
N LEU A 75 -6.50 1.17 9.79
CA LEU A 75 -5.17 1.15 10.40
C LEU A 75 -4.20 0.49 9.43
N CYS A 76 -3.26 1.25 8.91
CA CYS A 76 -2.21 0.78 8.02
C CYS A 76 -0.92 0.59 8.82
N ALA A 77 -0.33 -0.61 8.71
CA ALA A 77 0.95 -0.94 9.31
C ALA A 77 1.88 -1.47 8.21
N LEU A 78 3.05 -0.85 8.08
CA LEU A 78 4.07 -1.20 7.10
C LEU A 78 5.33 -1.60 7.84
N ASN A 79 5.89 -2.75 7.47
CA ASN A 79 7.23 -3.14 7.86
C ASN A 79 8.13 -2.98 6.65
N THR A 80 9.00 -1.96 6.66
CA THR A 80 9.98 -1.73 5.59
C THR A 80 11.32 -2.40 5.88
N GLY A 81 11.45 -3.06 7.04
CA GLY A 81 12.59 -3.89 7.37
C GLY A 81 12.58 -5.22 6.63
N THR A 82 13.73 -5.90 6.62
CA THR A 82 13.86 -7.25 6.02
C THR A 82 13.52 -8.37 7.01
N GLN A 83 13.28 -8.03 8.27
CA GLN A 83 13.00 -8.98 9.34
C GLN A 83 11.54 -8.90 9.76
N ALA A 84 10.96 -10.05 10.11
CA ALA A 84 9.64 -10.08 10.74
C ALA A 84 9.71 -9.48 12.15
N VAL A 85 8.79 -8.57 12.45
CA VAL A 85 8.67 -7.99 13.80
C VAL A 85 7.58 -8.72 14.56
N GLN A 86 7.95 -9.35 15.68
CA GLN A 86 7.01 -10.06 16.54
C GLN A 86 6.51 -9.13 17.64
N GLY A 87 5.20 -8.91 17.71
CA GLY A 87 4.57 -8.13 18.78
C GLY A 87 4.90 -6.64 18.73
N PHE A 88 4.43 -5.93 17.69
CA PHE A 88 4.57 -4.48 17.60
C PHE A 88 3.30 -3.76 18.08
N GLY A 89 3.42 -2.90 19.10
CA GLY A 89 2.30 -2.14 19.64
C GLY A 89 1.98 -0.89 18.83
N LEU A 90 0.90 -0.93 18.06
CA LEU A 90 0.37 0.26 17.40
C LEU A 90 -0.52 1.04 18.37
N LYS A 91 -0.24 2.33 18.57
CA LYS A 91 -1.01 3.19 19.47
C LYS A 91 -2.04 4.02 18.70
N PRO A 92 -3.19 4.39 19.31
CA PRO A 92 -4.11 5.34 18.72
C PRO A 92 -3.40 6.65 18.35
N GLY A 93 -3.75 7.20 17.20
CA GLY A 93 -2.92 8.17 16.48
C GLY A 93 -2.57 9.45 17.26
N TRP A 94 -1.39 9.98 16.98
CA TRP A 94 -0.90 11.29 17.40
C TRP A 94 -0.56 12.11 16.14
N GLY A 95 -0.77 13.43 16.20
CA GLY A 95 -0.59 14.29 15.03
C GLY A 95 -1.64 14.06 13.94
N SER A 96 -2.92 14.16 14.29
CA SER A 96 -4.01 14.11 13.32
C SER A 96 -4.06 15.40 12.49
N CYS A 97 -4.21 15.24 11.19
CA CYS A 97 -4.47 16.35 10.27
C CYS A 97 -5.75 16.07 9.49
N ALA A 98 -6.62 17.07 9.41
CA ALA A 98 -7.69 17.07 8.42
C ALA A 98 -7.07 17.32 7.05
N LEU A 99 -7.37 16.46 6.10
CA LEU A 99 -6.87 16.61 4.73
C LEU A 99 -7.85 17.51 3.96
N PRO A 100 -7.34 18.47 3.17
CA PRO A 100 -8.20 19.25 2.29
C PRO A 100 -8.87 18.33 1.28
N LEU A 101 -10.15 18.57 1.03
CA LEU A 101 -10.95 17.91 0.00
C LEU A 101 -10.54 18.36 -1.41
#